data_AF-A0A2E7MHN1-F1
#
_entry.id   AF-A0A2E7MHN1-F1
#
_cell.length_a   1.000
_cell.length_b   1.000
_cell.length_c   1.000
_cell.angle_alpha   90.00
_cell.angle_beta   90.00
_cell.angle_gamma   90.00
#
_symmetry.space_group_name_H-M   'P 1'
#
loop_
_entity.id
_entity.type
_entity.pdbx_description
1 polymer ?
#
loop_
_entity_poly.entity_id
_entity_poly.type
_entity_poly.pdbx_seq_one_letter_code
_entity_poly.pdbx_strand_id
1 'polypeptide(L)'
;MCSNPNRNPSVICVVEDIRDVLAIEGTASFKGIYHVLGGKISPMDGVGPSDINIKSLVQKVESGVVKEIIFALSSTMEGDTTNFYIYKQIQDSGVVMSTIARGISVGDELEYADEVTLGRSITNRVPFEISFKS
;
A
#
# COMPACT_ATOMS: atom_id res chain seq x y z
N MET A 1 -14.70 12.28 2.87
CA MET A 1 -13.23 12.34 2.67
C MET A 1 -12.80 12.61 1.22
N CYS A 2 -13.70 12.67 0.22
CA CYS A 2 -13.35 12.96 -1.19
C CYS A 2 -13.50 14.42 -1.65
N SER A 3 -14.02 15.34 -0.82
CA SER A 3 -14.27 16.74 -1.20
C SER A 3 -13.27 17.73 -0.58
N ASN A 4 -12.14 17.26 -0.06
CA ASN A 4 -11.11 18.17 0.45
C ASN A 4 -10.22 18.65 -0.72
N PRO A 5 -10.28 19.93 -1.11
CA PRO A 5 -9.49 20.46 -2.23
C PRO A 5 -7.97 20.46 -1.96
N ASN A 6 -7.54 20.23 -0.72
CA ASN A 6 -6.12 20.13 -0.37
C ASN A 6 -5.52 18.74 -0.61
N ARG A 7 -6.32 17.74 -1.00
CA ARG A 7 -5.80 16.40 -1.31
C ARG A 7 -5.28 16.34 -2.74
N ASN A 8 -4.17 15.65 -2.94
CA ASN A 8 -3.62 15.42 -4.27
C ASN A 8 -4.31 14.19 -4.92
N PRO A 9 -5.14 14.37 -5.97
CA PRO A 9 -5.81 13.26 -6.64
C PRO A 9 -4.85 12.41 -7.49
N SER A 10 -3.61 12.89 -7.73
CA SER A 10 -2.62 12.14 -8.50
C SER A 10 -1.91 11.05 -7.70
N VAL A 11 -2.12 10.98 -6.39
CA VAL A 11 -1.50 9.97 -5.50
C VAL A 11 -2.60 9.18 -4.83
N ILE A 12 -2.61 7.86 -5.06
CA ILE A 12 -3.60 6.94 -4.49
C ILE A 12 -2.92 6.00 -3.49
N CYS A 13 -3.44 5.95 -2.27
CA CYS A 13 -3.11 4.89 -1.31
C CYS A 13 -4.17 3.79 -1.37
N VAL A 14 -3.76 2.58 -1.73
CA VAL A 14 -4.61 1.40 -1.83
C VAL A 14 -4.61 0.68 -0.50
N VAL A 15 -5.79 0.50 0.08
CA VAL A 15 -6.00 -0.11 1.40
C VAL A 15 -7.04 -1.23 1.35
N GLU A 16 -7.03 -2.13 2.33
CA GLU A 16 -7.95 -3.25 2.39
C GLU A 16 -9.36 -2.76 2.76
N ASP A 17 -9.46 -1.99 3.84
CA ASP A 17 -10.75 -1.51 4.37
C ASP A 17 -10.70 -0.07 4.95
N ILE A 18 -11.78 0.34 5.61
CA ILE A 18 -11.93 1.69 6.20
C ILE A 18 -11.04 1.88 7.44
N ARG A 19 -10.74 0.82 8.19
CA ARG A 19 -9.90 0.89 9.40
C ARG A 19 -8.48 1.29 9.02
N ASP A 20 -7.98 0.77 7.90
CA ASP A 20 -6.68 1.17 7.35
C ASP A 20 -6.66 2.65 6.95
N VAL A 21 -7.75 3.16 6.34
CA VAL A 21 -7.88 4.59 6.04
C VAL A 21 -7.73 5.42 7.30
N LEU A 22 -8.44 5.05 8.37
CA LEU A 22 -8.40 5.78 9.64
C LEU A 22 -7.01 5.71 10.30
N ALA A 23 -6.35 4.56 10.22
CA ALA A 23 -5.00 4.38 10.76
C ALA A 23 -3.97 5.29 10.05
N ILE A 24 -4.00 5.32 8.71
CA ILE A 24 -3.10 6.17 7.92
C ILE A 24 -3.44 7.65 8.10
N GLU A 25 -4.72 8.01 8.08
CA GLU A 25 -5.16 9.38 8.26
C GLU A 25 -4.78 9.93 9.65
N GLY A 26 -4.82 9.08 10.68
CA GLY A 26 -4.38 9.43 12.04
C GLY A 26 -2.91 9.86 12.13
N THR A 27 -2.07 9.50 11.15
CA THR A 27 -0.68 9.97 11.08
C THR A 27 -0.54 11.42 10.60
N ALA A 28 -1.58 11.98 9.97
CA ALA A 28 -1.55 13.28 9.27
C ALA A 28 -0.46 13.43 8.19
N SER A 29 0.24 12.34 7.84
CA SER A 29 1.39 12.36 6.90
C SER A 29 0.99 12.15 5.45
N PHE A 30 -0.20 11.58 5.18
CA PHE A 30 -0.66 11.30 3.83
C PHE A 30 -1.65 12.35 3.32
N LYS A 31 -1.35 12.95 2.16
CA LYS A 31 -2.17 14.00 1.52
C LYS A 31 -2.82 13.55 0.21
N GLY A 32 -2.69 12.29 -0.17
CA GLY A 32 -3.35 11.74 -1.35
C GLY A 32 -4.80 11.34 -1.08
N ILE A 33 -5.37 10.57 -2.02
CA ILE A 33 -6.69 9.96 -1.87
C ILE A 33 -6.56 8.46 -1.57
N TYR A 34 -7.58 7.89 -0.94
CA TYR A 34 -7.61 6.46 -0.65
C TYR A 34 -8.45 5.71 -1.68
N HIS A 35 -8.04 4.48 -1.96
CA HIS A 35 -8.83 3.52 -2.71
C HIS A 35 -9.01 2.27 -1.85
N VAL A 36 -10.25 2.02 -1.42
CA VAL A 36 -10.60 0.87 -0.57
C VAL A 36 -10.96 -0.31 -1.45
N LEU A 37 -10.23 -1.41 -1.31
CA LEU A 37 -10.49 -2.65 -2.06
C LEU A 37 -11.74 -3.38 -1.54
N GLY A 38 -12.01 -3.30 -0.23
CA GLY A 38 -13.09 -4.05 0.42
C GLY A 38 -12.70 -5.49 0.73
N GLY A 39 -11.41 -5.77 0.88
CA GLY A 39 -10.85 -7.10 1.10
C GLY A 39 -9.57 -7.34 0.30
N LYS A 40 -9.10 -8.59 0.33
CA LYS A 40 -7.92 -9.07 -0.40
C LYS A 40 -8.21 -10.41 -1.06
N ILE A 41 -7.42 -10.78 -2.07
CA ILE A 41 -7.55 -12.06 -2.75
C ILE A 41 -7.16 -13.17 -1.77
N SER A 42 -8.12 -14.04 -1.45
CA SER A 42 -7.93 -15.16 -0.53
C SER A 42 -8.59 -16.40 -1.13
N PRO A 43 -7.83 -17.28 -1.81
CA PRO A 43 -8.37 -18.53 -2.33
C PRO A 43 -8.96 -19.43 -1.24
N MET A 44 -8.42 -19.36 -0.01
CA MET A 44 -8.91 -20.14 1.14
C MET A 44 -10.30 -19.68 1.59
N ASP A 45 -10.57 -18.39 1.55
CA ASP A 45 -11.87 -17.81 1.87
C ASP A 45 -12.81 -17.73 0.65
N GLY A 46 -12.38 -18.25 -0.51
CA GLY A 46 -13.13 -18.19 -1.76
C GLY A 46 -13.25 -16.78 -2.37
N VAL A 47 -12.40 -15.84 -1.96
CA VAL A 47 -12.42 -14.44 -2.42
C VAL A 47 -11.48 -14.28 -3.62
N GLY A 48 -12.05 -14.03 -4.79
CA GLY A 48 -11.33 -13.79 -6.03
C GLY A 48 -11.16 -12.29 -6.37
N PRO A 49 -10.42 -11.98 -7.45
CA PRO A 49 -10.21 -10.59 -7.89
C PRO A 49 -11.49 -9.85 -8.28
N SER A 50 -12.55 -10.59 -8.68
CA SER A 50 -13.84 -10.02 -9.05
C SER A 50 -14.68 -9.59 -7.85
N ASP A 51 -14.36 -10.09 -6.65
CA ASP A 51 -15.10 -9.84 -5.42
C ASP A 51 -14.59 -8.59 -4.68
N ILE A 52 -13.48 -8.02 -5.14
CA ILE A 52 -12.85 -6.82 -4.58
C ILE A 52 -12.76 -5.71 -5.62
N ASN A 53 -12.67 -4.46 -5.15
CA ASN A 53 -12.76 -3.26 -5.97
C ASN A 53 -11.47 -2.93 -6.74
N ILE A 54 -10.90 -3.88 -7.47
CA ILE A 54 -9.69 -3.65 -8.30
C ILE A 54 -10.05 -2.93 -9.61
N LYS A 55 -11.16 -3.29 -10.25
CA LYS A 55 -11.51 -2.77 -11.59
C LYS A 55 -11.60 -1.24 -11.63
N SER A 56 -12.19 -0.64 -10.60
CA SER A 56 -12.31 0.82 -10.50
C SER A 56 -10.98 1.51 -10.22
N LEU A 57 -10.01 0.84 -9.60
CA LEU A 57 -8.64 1.35 -9.47
C LEU A 57 -7.94 1.38 -10.84
N VAL A 58 -8.03 0.29 -11.59
CA VAL A 58 -7.43 0.18 -12.93
C VAL A 58 -7.99 1.27 -13.85
N GLN A 59 -9.31 1.47 -13.87
CA GLN A 59 -9.94 2.54 -14.65
C GLN A 59 -9.46 3.94 -14.26
N LYS A 60 -9.23 4.19 -12.97
CA LYS A 60 -8.66 5.49 -12.52
C LYS A 60 -7.23 5.68 -13.03
N VAL A 61 -6.42 4.62 -13.02
CA VAL A 61 -5.06 4.67 -13.57
C VAL A 61 -5.08 4.92 -15.07
N GLU A 62 -5.92 4.21 -15.81
CA GLU A 62 -6.08 4.36 -17.26
C GLU A 62 -6.58 5.75 -17.67
N SER A 63 -7.30 6.46 -16.79
CA SER A 63 -7.71 7.85 -17.05
C SER A 63 -6.54 8.85 -17.15
N GLY A 64 -5.33 8.46 -16.75
CA GLY A 64 -4.11 9.27 -16.84
C GLY A 64 -3.96 10.34 -15.75
N VAL A 65 -4.88 10.41 -14.79
CA VAL A 65 -4.82 11.37 -13.67
C VAL A 65 -3.85 10.92 -12.58
N VAL A 66 -3.73 9.60 -12.38
CA VAL A 66 -2.91 9.00 -11.32
C VAL A 66 -1.45 8.97 -11.76
N LYS A 67 -0.55 9.43 -10.89
CA LYS A 67 0.90 9.43 -11.09
C LYS A 67 1.62 8.48 -10.13
N GLU A 68 1.03 8.23 -8.97
CA GLU A 68 1.60 7.34 -7.95
C GLU A 68 0.52 6.48 -7.30
N ILE A 69 0.86 5.22 -7.07
CA ILE A 69 0.11 4.27 -6.25
C ILE A 69 0.98 3.76 -5.11
N ILE A 70 0.44 3.85 -3.89
CA ILE A 70 1.05 3.32 -2.68
C ILE A 70 0.21 2.13 -2.20
N PHE A 71 0.79 0.95 -2.20
CA PHE A 71 0.17 -0.26 -1.66
C PHE A 71 0.33 -0.30 -0.13
N ALA A 72 -0.78 -0.21 0.58
CA ALA A 72 -0.86 -0.28 2.03
C ALA A 72 -1.70 -1.48 2.50
N LEU A 73 -1.53 -2.64 1.83
CA LEU A 73 -2.15 -3.89 2.25
C LEU A 73 -1.31 -4.60 3.31
N SER A 74 -1.96 -5.49 4.06
CA SER A 74 -1.32 -6.33 5.09
C SER A 74 -0.08 -7.07 4.55
N SER A 75 0.91 -7.30 5.42
CA SER A 75 2.15 -8.03 5.09
C SER A 75 2.00 -9.56 5.04
N THR A 76 0.78 -10.06 4.81
CA THR A 76 0.47 -11.48 4.63
C THR A 76 0.64 -11.90 3.18
N MET A 77 0.66 -13.22 2.93
CA MET A 77 0.79 -13.77 1.58
C MET A 77 -0.35 -13.34 0.65
N GLU A 78 -1.56 -13.22 1.19
CA GLU A 78 -2.76 -12.75 0.49
C GLU A 78 -2.63 -11.27 0.12
N GLY A 79 -2.09 -10.45 1.02
CA GLY A 79 -1.79 -9.05 0.76
C GLY A 79 -0.76 -8.89 -0.36
N ASP A 80 0.32 -9.67 -0.33
CA ASP A 80 1.35 -9.69 -1.38
C ASP A 80 0.80 -10.17 -2.72
N THR A 81 -0.01 -11.23 -2.71
CA THR A 81 -0.68 -11.74 -3.91
C THR A 81 -1.60 -10.68 -4.51
N THR A 82 -2.34 -9.95 -3.67
CA THR A 82 -3.24 -8.89 -4.11
C THR A 82 -2.46 -7.71 -4.70
N ASN A 83 -1.40 -7.26 -4.04
CA ASN A 83 -0.51 -6.23 -4.57
C ASN A 83 0.08 -6.62 -5.93
N PHE A 84 0.59 -7.85 -6.04
CA PHE A 84 1.17 -8.36 -7.28
C PHE A 84 0.14 -8.46 -8.41
N TYR A 85 -1.08 -8.90 -8.09
CA TYR A 85 -2.18 -8.94 -9.05
C TYR A 85 -2.51 -7.54 -9.59
N ILE A 86 -2.65 -6.55 -8.70
CA ILE A 86 -2.90 -5.16 -9.12
C ILE A 86 -1.73 -4.64 -9.95
N TYR A 87 -0.49 -4.82 -9.50
CA TYR A 87 0.72 -4.43 -10.23
C TYR A 87 0.70 -4.95 -11.67
N LYS A 88 0.38 -6.24 -11.88
CA LYS A 88 0.34 -6.83 -13.22
C LYS A 88 -0.67 -6.17 -14.16
N GLN A 89 -1.77 -5.64 -13.63
CA GLN A 89 -2.81 -4.97 -14.42
C GLN A 89 -2.43 -3.55 -14.82
N ILE A 90 -1.54 -2.89 -14.08
CA ILE A 90 -1.22 -1.46 -14.27
C ILE A 90 0.26 -1.18 -14.54
N GLN A 91 1.13 -2.20 -14.61
CA GLN A 91 2.58 -2.04 -14.79
C GLN A 91 2.95 -1.24 -16.05
N ASP A 92 2.15 -1.33 -17.11
CA ASP A 92 2.42 -0.66 -18.40
C ASP A 92 1.87 0.79 -18.45
N SER A 93 1.23 1.26 -17.38
CA SER A 93 0.64 2.61 -17.32
C SER A 93 1.66 3.73 -17.08
N GLY A 94 2.89 3.40 -16.69
CA GLY A 94 3.92 4.38 -16.32
C GLY A 94 3.71 5.06 -14.95
N VAL A 95 2.72 4.60 -14.16
CA VAL A 95 2.50 5.06 -12.78
C VAL A 95 3.60 4.56 -11.86
N VAL A 96 4.09 5.43 -10.98
CA VAL A 96 5.05 5.05 -9.94
C VAL A 96 4.31 4.19 -8.90
N MET A 97 4.83 3.01 -8.63
CA MET A 97 4.25 2.10 -7.65
C MET A 97 5.20 1.90 -6.48
N SER A 98 4.71 2.09 -5.27
CA SER A 98 5.43 1.88 -4.02
C SER A 98 4.59 1.02 -3.07
N THR A 99 5.24 0.44 -2.06
CA THR A 99 4.57 -0.30 -0.98
C THR A 99 5.04 0.28 0.34
N ILE A 100 4.17 0.25 1.36
CA ILE A 100 4.56 0.71 2.70
C ILE A 100 5.76 -0.10 3.20
N ALA A 101 6.66 0.57 3.93
CA ALA A 101 7.83 -0.07 4.48
C ALA A 101 7.43 -1.22 5.42
N ARG A 102 8.23 -2.30 5.40
CA ARG A 102 8.05 -3.46 6.26
C ARG A 102 9.30 -3.65 7.09
N GLY A 103 9.12 -3.74 8.40
CA GLY A 103 10.23 -3.98 9.30
C GLY A 103 9.86 -3.74 10.75
N ILE A 104 10.90 -3.49 11.54
CA ILE A 104 10.84 -3.31 12.99
C ILE A 104 10.18 -1.96 13.30
N SER A 105 9.29 -1.94 14.30
CA SER A 105 8.62 -0.72 14.73
C SER A 105 9.61 0.24 15.40
N VAL A 106 9.32 1.53 15.34
CA VAL A 106 10.10 2.52 16.07
C VAL A 106 9.91 2.30 17.58
N GLY A 107 11.01 2.19 18.32
CA GLY A 107 11.00 2.01 19.76
C GLY A 107 11.06 0.54 20.22
N ASP A 108 11.01 -0.42 19.29
CA ASP A 108 11.27 -1.82 19.60
C ASP A 108 12.78 -2.08 19.70
N GLU A 109 13.18 -2.92 20.66
CA GLU A 109 14.56 -3.42 20.71
C GLU A 109 14.69 -4.65 19.81
N LEU A 110 15.85 -4.79 19.14
CA LEU A 110 16.07 -5.83 18.14
C LEU A 110 15.91 -7.26 18.72
N GLU A 111 16.22 -7.45 20.00
CA GLU A 111 16.13 -8.74 20.67
C GLU A 111 14.69 -9.26 20.84
N TYR A 112 13.69 -8.38 20.76
CA TYR A 112 12.27 -8.74 20.88
C TYR A 112 11.56 -8.87 19.53
N ALA A 113 12.23 -8.51 18.42
CA ALA A 113 11.67 -8.66 17.09
C ALA A 113 11.73 -10.13 16.64
N ASP A 114 10.70 -10.58 15.92
CA ASP A 114 10.71 -11.94 15.37
C ASP A 114 11.72 -12.08 14.22
N GLU A 115 12.23 -13.31 14.03
CA GLU A 115 13.27 -13.60 13.05
C GLU A 115 12.85 -13.27 11.60
N VAL A 116 11.56 -13.39 11.28
CA VAL A 116 11.05 -13.12 9.93
C VAL A 116 11.07 -11.61 9.67
N THR A 117 10.63 -10.80 10.62
CA THR A 117 10.69 -9.34 10.55
C THR A 117 12.12 -8.84 10.52
N LEU A 118 13.02 -9.38 11.34
CA LEU A 118 14.44 -9.07 11.32
C LEU A 118 15.08 -9.41 9.97
N GLY A 119 14.86 -10.63 9.47
CA GLY A 119 15.38 -11.08 8.18
C GLY A 119 14.90 -10.20 7.02
N ARG A 120 13.61 -9.82 7.01
CA ARG A 120 13.05 -8.87 6.04
C ARG A 120 13.68 -7.49 6.14
N SER A 121 13.89 -6.98 7.35
CA SER A 121 14.48 -5.66 7.60
C SER A 121 15.93 -5.58 7.12
N ILE A 122 16.73 -6.63 7.35
CA ILE A 122 18.12 -6.71 6.87
C ILE A 122 18.20 -6.79 5.35
N THR A 123 17.31 -7.56 4.73
CA THR A 123 17.26 -7.72 3.27
C THR A 123 16.87 -6.43 2.58
N ASN A 124 15.88 -5.72 3.13
CA ASN A 124 15.33 -4.48 2.56
C ASN A 124 15.94 -3.21 3.16
N ARG A 125 17.14 -3.29 3.75
CA ARG A 125 17.81 -2.13 4.35
C ARG A 125 18.00 -1.00 3.33
N VAL A 126 17.80 0.23 3.78
CA VAL A 126 18.00 1.43 2.95
C VAL A 126 19.35 2.08 3.26
N PRO A 127 20.00 2.74 2.28
CA PRO A 127 21.18 3.56 2.54
C PRO A 127 20.92 4.61 3.62
N PHE A 128 21.83 4.71 4.60
CA PHE A 128 21.66 5.59 5.75
C PHE A 128 21.69 7.08 5.37
N GLU A 129 22.33 7.43 4.26
CA GLU A 129 22.40 8.79 3.74
C GLU A 129 21.01 9.36 3.35
N ILE A 130 20.02 8.48 3.11
CA ILE A 130 18.64 8.89 2.81
C ILE A 130 17.91 9.33 4.08
N SER A 131 18.26 8.76 5.24
CA SER A 131 17.58 8.98 6.52
C SER A 131 17.68 10.41 7.07
N PHE A 132 18.65 11.22 6.62
CA PHE A 132 18.79 12.62 7.03
C PHE A 132 18.22 13.65 6.02
N LYS A 133 17.78 13.19 4.85
CA LYS A 133 17.24 14.06 3.78
C LYS A 133 15.72 14.10 3.75
N SER A 134 15.07 13.34 4.64
CA SER A 134 13.62 13.14 4.69
C SER A 134 12.95 14.07 5.69
#